data_AF-A0A1B6GHD9-F1
#
_entry.id   AF-A0A1B6GHD9-F1
#
_cell.length_a   1.000
_cell.length_b   1.000
_cell.length_c   1.000
_cell.angle_alpha   90.00
_cell.angle_beta   90.00
_cell.angle_gamma   90.00
#
_symmetry.space_group_name_H-M   'P 1'
#
loop_
_entity.id
_entity.type
_entity.pdbx_description
1 polymer ?
#
loop_
_entity_poly.entity_id
_entity_poly.type
_entity_poly.pdbx_seq_one_letter_code
_entity_poly.pdbx_strand_id
1 'polypeptide(L)'
;LSMEVDKTEPTSEIGEKVEDLQPESAQNEAIQHIRENIPVRPTYDSLSNAKTDKEVLVSNFTEEQLDRYEMFRRSAFPKAAVKRLMQTITGCSVSQNVVIGMAGITKVFVGEIVE
;
A
#
# COMPACT_ATOMS: atom_id res chain seq x y z
N LEU A 1 53.18 -59.78 -12.32
CA LEU A 1 54.61 -59.53 -12.62
C LEU A 1 54.65 -58.86 -13.99
N SER A 2 55.04 -57.57 -14.01
CA SER A 2 55.41 -56.76 -15.18
C SER A 2 54.29 -56.43 -16.18
N MET A 3 54.22 -55.29 -16.88
CA MET A 3 54.89 -53.97 -16.95
C MET A 3 54.00 -53.21 -17.97
N GLU A 4 53.41 -52.07 -17.63
CA GLU A 4 53.87 -50.70 -17.94
C GLU A 4 53.74 -50.24 -19.42
N VAL A 5 52.93 -49.17 -19.60
CA VAL A 5 52.87 -48.08 -20.59
C VAL A 5 52.68 -48.37 -22.10
N ASP A 6 51.68 -47.71 -22.70
CA ASP A 6 51.96 -46.76 -23.81
C ASP A 6 51.00 -45.56 -23.81
N LYS A 7 51.53 -44.38 -24.12
CA LYS A 7 50.89 -43.06 -24.14
C LYS A 7 50.54 -42.69 -25.58
N THR A 8 49.39 -42.05 -25.81
CA THR A 8 49.21 -41.09 -26.92
C THR A 8 48.09 -40.09 -26.58
N GLU A 9 48.48 -38.83 -26.30
CA GLU A 9 47.64 -37.62 -26.43
C GLU A 9 47.62 -37.16 -27.92
N PRO A 10 47.09 -35.98 -28.30
CA PRO A 10 45.82 -35.29 -28.04
C PRO A 10 45.11 -34.93 -29.39
N THR A 11 43.92 -34.32 -29.35
CA THR A 11 43.26 -33.43 -30.36
C THR A 11 41.73 -33.56 -30.15
N SER A 12 40.88 -32.54 -30.17
CA SER A 12 40.95 -31.23 -30.79
C SER A 12 40.01 -30.28 -30.03
N GLU A 13 40.42 -29.02 -30.03
CA GLU A 13 39.70 -27.84 -29.58
C GLU A 13 38.32 -27.74 -30.24
N ILE A 14 37.26 -27.58 -29.45
CA ILE A 14 36.14 -26.73 -29.86
C ILE A 14 35.87 -25.81 -28.68
N GLY A 15 36.34 -24.58 -28.84
CA GLY A 15 36.06 -23.50 -27.91
C GLY A 15 34.57 -23.17 -27.92
N GLU A 16 34.04 -22.96 -26.73
CA GLU A 16 32.88 -22.09 -26.57
C GLU A 16 33.25 -21.01 -25.56
N LYS A 17 33.54 -19.85 -26.13
CA LYS A 17 33.80 -18.60 -25.44
C LYS A 17 32.49 -18.20 -24.76
N VAL A 18 32.35 -18.48 -23.47
CA VAL A 18 31.28 -17.92 -22.63
C VAL A 18 31.63 -16.46 -22.36
N GLU A 19 31.33 -15.63 -23.36
CA GLU A 19 31.35 -14.18 -23.28
C GLU A 19 29.98 -13.71 -22.75
N ASP A 20 30.03 -12.98 -21.65
CA ASP A 20 29.04 -12.02 -21.14
C ASP A 20 27.63 -12.51 -20.76
N LEU A 21 27.45 -12.77 -19.47
CA LEU A 21 26.18 -12.51 -18.79
C LEU A 21 26.44 -11.44 -17.74
N GLN A 22 26.06 -10.18 -18.04
CA GLN A 22 25.85 -9.12 -17.07
C GLN A 22 24.46 -9.31 -16.42
N PRO A 23 24.33 -9.80 -15.17
CA PRO A 23 23.04 -9.93 -14.50
C PRO A 23 22.79 -8.79 -13.50
N GLU A 24 23.80 -7.95 -13.24
CA GLU A 24 23.81 -7.04 -12.09
C GLU A 24 22.93 -5.79 -12.32
N SER A 25 22.86 -5.28 -13.56
CA SER A 25 22.09 -4.06 -13.87
C SER A 25 20.58 -4.24 -13.69
N ALA A 26 20.04 -5.35 -14.20
CA ALA A 26 18.61 -5.64 -14.10
C ALA A 26 18.16 -5.89 -12.64
N GLN A 27 19.02 -6.50 -11.83
CA GLN A 27 18.76 -6.68 -10.39
C GLN A 27 18.79 -5.33 -9.65
N ASN A 28 19.75 -4.46 -9.99
CA ASN A 28 19.88 -3.14 -9.38
C ASN A 28 18.69 -2.22 -9.74
N GLU A 29 18.22 -2.27 -10.99
CA GLU A 29 17.00 -1.56 -11.42
C GLU A 29 15.75 -2.06 -10.70
N ALA A 30 15.59 -3.38 -10.57
CA ALA A 30 14.47 -3.97 -9.82
C ALA A 30 14.50 -3.57 -8.33
N ILE A 31 15.67 -3.58 -7.69
CA ILE A 31 15.85 -3.14 -6.31
C ILE A 31 15.53 -1.65 -6.16
N GLN A 32 15.89 -0.82 -7.13
CA GLN A 32 15.62 0.61 -7.12
C GLN A 32 14.14 0.91 -7.30
N HIS A 33 13.46 0.22 -8.22
CA HIS A 33 12.01 0.30 -8.38
C HIS A 33 11.25 -0.19 -7.14
N ILE A 34 11.73 -1.22 -6.46
CA ILE A 34 11.14 -1.65 -5.19
C ILE A 34 11.31 -0.56 -4.13
N ARG A 35 12.49 0.07 -4.01
CA ARG A 35 12.74 1.15 -3.05
C ARG A 35 11.87 2.39 -3.28
N GLU A 36 11.67 2.78 -4.54
CA GLU A 36 10.84 3.93 -4.90
C GLU A 36 9.35 3.68 -4.64
N ASN A 37 8.90 2.43 -4.69
CA ASN A 37 7.51 2.04 -4.50
C ASN A 37 7.20 1.49 -3.10
N ILE A 38 8.19 1.32 -2.21
CA ILE A 38 7.94 0.97 -0.82
C ILE A 38 7.27 2.16 -0.15
N PRO A 39 6.06 1.99 0.43
CA PRO A 39 5.42 3.05 1.21
C PRO A 39 6.30 3.41 2.39
N VAL A 40 6.96 4.57 2.31
CA VAL A 40 7.77 5.08 3.41
C VAL A 40 6.84 5.44 4.55
N ARG A 41 7.06 4.83 5.71
CA ARG A 41 6.30 5.14 6.92
C ARG A 41 6.47 6.63 7.23
N PRO A 42 5.39 7.39 7.46
CA PRO A 42 5.50 8.81 7.77
C PRO A 42 6.47 9.03 8.92
N THR A 43 7.47 9.88 8.72
CA THR A 43 8.38 10.31 9.78
C THR A 43 7.63 11.13 10.82
N TYR A 44 8.14 11.16 12.05
CA TYR A 44 7.51 11.90 13.15
C TYR A 44 7.28 13.37 12.80
N ASP A 45 8.23 14.01 12.11
CA ASP A 45 8.14 15.41 11.67
C ASP A 45 6.97 15.65 10.70
N SER A 46 6.70 14.69 9.81
CA SER A 46 5.55 14.79 8.90
C SER A 46 4.21 14.68 9.66
N LEU A 47 4.17 13.84 10.69
CA LEU A 47 3.00 13.67 11.56
C LEU A 47 2.80 14.86 12.51
N SER A 48 3.87 15.48 13.00
CA SER A 48 3.77 16.69 13.81
C SER A 48 3.26 17.86 12.99
N ASN A 49 3.80 18.04 11.78
CA ASN A 49 3.39 19.14 10.91
C ASN A 49 1.92 19.00 10.49
N ALA A 50 1.47 17.80 10.12
CA ALA A 50 0.06 17.56 9.78
C ALA A 50 -0.92 17.78 10.96
N LYS A 51 -0.44 17.60 12.20
CA LYS A 51 -1.24 17.91 13.40
C LYS A 51 -1.28 19.42 13.64
N THR A 52 -0.14 20.10 13.58
CA THR A 52 -0.07 21.55 13.77
C THR A 52 -0.89 22.29 12.72
N ASP A 53 -0.87 21.83 11.46
CA ASP A 53 -1.60 22.47 10.37
C ASP A 53 -3.12 22.41 10.60
N LYS A 54 -3.63 21.26 11.08
CA LYS A 54 -5.04 21.14 11.45
C LYS A 54 -5.41 22.00 12.65
N GLU A 55 -4.55 22.06 13.65
CA GLU A 55 -4.77 22.86 14.87
C GLU A 55 -4.80 24.37 14.57
N VAL A 56 -3.91 24.83 13.70
CA VAL A 56 -3.90 26.22 13.20
C VAL A 56 -5.19 26.51 12.42
N LEU A 57 -5.66 25.61 11.58
CA LEU A 57 -6.90 25.84 10.82
C LEU A 57 -8.13 25.93 11.74
N VAL A 58 -8.25 24.98 12.68
CA VAL A 58 -9.38 24.91 13.62
C VAL A 58 -9.41 26.12 14.56
N SER A 59 -8.26 26.65 14.97
CA SER A 59 -8.18 27.84 15.83
C SER A 59 -8.58 29.15 15.15
N ASN A 60 -8.60 29.20 13.82
CA ASN A 60 -9.03 30.38 13.04
C ASN A 60 -10.48 30.29 12.55
N PHE A 61 -11.22 29.24 12.90
CA PHE A 61 -12.64 29.12 12.52
C PHE A 61 -13.52 30.12 13.25
N THR A 62 -14.55 30.62 12.55
CA THR A 62 -15.69 31.26 13.22
C THR A 62 -16.47 30.23 14.03
N GLU A 63 -17.27 30.69 14.99
CA GLU A 63 -18.09 29.80 15.85
C GLU A 63 -18.99 28.85 15.03
N GLU A 64 -19.60 29.35 13.97
CA GLU A 64 -20.44 28.57 13.04
C GLU A 64 -19.63 27.53 12.22
N GLN A 65 -18.42 27.89 11.80
CA GLN A 65 -17.53 26.96 11.08
C GLN A 65 -17.03 25.85 11.99
N LEU A 66 -16.72 26.20 13.24
CA LEU A 66 -16.30 25.24 14.26
C LEU A 66 -17.42 24.24 14.58
N ASP A 67 -18.65 24.72 14.80
CA ASP A 67 -19.80 23.85 15.07
C ASP A 67 -20.05 22.88 13.91
N ARG A 68 -20.09 23.37 12.66
CA ARG A 68 -20.21 22.50 11.48
C ARG A 68 -19.11 21.47 11.38
N TYR A 69 -17.85 21.87 11.60
CA TYR A 69 -16.71 20.96 11.55
C TYR A 69 -16.78 19.91 12.67
N GLU A 70 -17.11 20.31 13.90
CA GLU A 70 -17.25 19.40 15.03
C GLU A 70 -18.33 18.34 14.79
N MET A 71 -19.48 18.77 14.25
CA MET A 71 -20.58 17.87 13.88
C MET A 71 -20.16 16.92 12.77
N PHE A 72 -19.53 17.40 11.69
CA PHE A 72 -19.03 16.54 10.62
C PHE A 72 -17.96 15.56 11.09
N ARG A 73 -17.00 16.02 11.93
CA ARG A 73 -15.91 15.19 12.44
C ARG A 73 -16.44 14.06 13.32
N ARG A 74 -17.46 14.34 14.16
CA ARG A 74 -18.07 13.35 15.06
C ARG A 74 -19.18 12.51 14.42
N SER A 75 -19.72 12.92 13.28
CA SER A 75 -20.79 12.18 12.63
C SER A 75 -20.33 10.79 12.19
N ALA A 76 -21.20 9.79 12.33
CA ALA A 76 -20.96 8.45 11.84
C ALA A 76 -22.29 7.73 11.65
N PHE A 77 -22.36 6.82 10.67
CA PHE A 77 -23.53 5.97 10.49
C PHE A 77 -23.56 4.87 11.56
N PRO A 78 -24.70 4.66 12.25
CA PRO A 78 -24.84 3.56 13.19
C PRO A 78 -24.66 2.21 12.50
N LYS A 79 -23.62 1.47 12.90
CA LYS A 79 -23.25 0.17 12.27
C LYS A 79 -24.41 -0.83 12.24
N ALA A 80 -25.26 -0.84 13.28
CA ALA A 80 -26.42 -1.72 13.35
C ALA A 80 -27.46 -1.41 12.25
N ALA A 81 -27.72 -0.13 11.99
CA ALA A 81 -28.65 0.30 10.95
C ALA A 81 -28.11 -0.03 9.56
N VAL A 82 -26.84 0.29 9.31
CA VAL A 82 -26.15 -0.04 8.04
C VAL A 82 -26.17 -1.55 7.81
N LYS A 83 -25.81 -2.35 8.82
CA LYS A 83 -25.83 -3.81 8.74
C LYS A 83 -27.22 -4.34 8.40
N ARG A 84 -28.26 -3.86 9.10
CA ARG A 84 -29.65 -4.29 8.86
C ARG A 84 -30.10 -3.97 7.44
N LEU A 85 -29.80 -2.77 6.93
CA LEU A 85 -30.11 -2.40 5.56
C LEU A 85 -29.42 -3.31 4.56
N MET A 86 -28.10 -3.52 4.71
CA MET A 86 -27.34 -4.40 3.83
C MET A 86 -27.91 -5.82 3.81
N GLN A 87 -28.17 -6.40 4.99
CA GLN A 87 -28.74 -7.75 5.11
C GLN A 87 -30.15 -7.85 4.50
N THR A 88 -30.96 -6.79 4.59
CA THR A 88 -32.28 -6.74 3.97
C THR A 88 -32.19 -6.80 2.43
N ILE A 89 -31.15 -6.19 1.86
CA ILE A 89 -30.93 -6.13 0.41
C ILE A 89 -30.26 -7.41 -0.10
N THR A 90 -29.20 -7.88 0.56
CA THR A 90 -28.44 -9.06 0.10
C THR A 90 -29.06 -10.38 0.54
N GLY A 91 -29.93 -10.38 1.55
CA GLY A 91 -30.54 -11.59 2.11
C GLY A 91 -29.56 -12.51 2.87
N CYS A 92 -28.31 -12.09 3.06
CA CYS A 92 -27.24 -12.89 3.66
C CYS A 92 -26.62 -12.20 4.88
N SER A 93 -25.82 -12.94 5.66
CA SER A 93 -25.07 -12.36 6.76
C SER A 93 -23.90 -11.51 6.24
N VAL A 94 -23.69 -10.35 6.86
CA VAL A 94 -22.64 -9.39 6.48
C VAL A 94 -21.63 -9.26 7.62
N SER A 95 -20.34 -9.32 7.29
CA SER A 95 -19.24 -9.19 8.25
C SER A 95 -19.04 -7.74 8.70
N GLN A 96 -18.47 -7.55 9.89
CA GLN A 96 -18.29 -6.23 10.49
C GLN A 96 -17.37 -5.31 9.65
N ASN A 97 -16.32 -5.86 9.02
CA ASN A 97 -15.42 -5.08 8.18
C ASN A 97 -16.13 -4.49 6.97
N VAL A 98 -17.04 -5.26 6.36
CA VAL A 98 -17.86 -4.79 5.23
C VAL A 98 -18.81 -3.68 5.70
N VAL A 99 -19.41 -3.80 6.89
CA VAL A 99 -20.25 -2.75 7.47
C VAL A 99 -19.45 -1.47 7.74
N ILE A 100 -18.22 -1.58 8.24
CA ILE A 100 -17.33 -0.43 8.47
C ILE A 100 -16.96 0.23 7.13
N GLY A 101 -16.59 -0.57 6.13
CA GLY A 101 -16.27 -0.08 4.79
C GLY A 101 -17.45 0.65 4.16
N MET A 102 -18.63 0.05 4.21
CA MET A 102 -19.86 0.66 3.68
C MET A 102 -20.19 1.98 4.38
N ALA A 103 -20.16 2.01 5.72
CA ALA A 103 -20.41 3.23 6.47
C ALA A 103 -19.40 4.35 6.12
N GLY A 104 -18.14 4.00 5.85
CA GLY A 104 -17.10 4.93 5.41
C GLY A 104 -17.38 5.51 4.03
N ILE A 105 -17.66 4.65 3.04
CA ILE A 105 -17.96 5.07 1.66
C ILE A 105 -19.22 5.94 1.64
N THR A 106 -20.28 5.56 2.36
CA THR A 106 -21.50 6.38 2.47
C THR A 106 -21.20 7.75 3.09
N LYS A 107 -20.31 7.83 4.09
CA LYS A 107 -19.94 9.13 4.69
C LYS A 107 -19.21 10.04 3.72
N VAL A 108 -18.30 9.49 2.91
CA VAL A 108 -17.60 10.25 1.87
C VAL A 108 -18.60 10.77 0.83
N PHE A 109 -19.47 9.89 0.32
CA PHE A 109 -20.50 10.25 -0.65
C PHE A 109 -21.45 11.36 -0.14
N VAL A 110 -21.90 11.28 1.11
CA VAL A 110 -22.74 12.34 1.69
C VAL A 110 -21.96 13.63 1.87
N GLY A 111 -20.67 13.56 2.18
CA GLY A 111 -19.78 14.73 2.23
C GLY A 111 -19.70 15.43 0.87
N GLU A 112 -19.48 14.67 -0.20
CA GLU A 112 -19.41 15.17 -1.58
C GLU A 112 -20.73 15.79 -2.06
N ILE A 113 -21.88 15.33 -1.55
CA ILE A 113 -23.19 15.91 -1.90
C ILE A 113 -23.44 17.26 -1.22
N VAL A 114 -22.95 17.41 0.01
CA VAL A 114 -23.21 18.60 0.84
C VAL A 114 -22.27 19.75 0.47
N GLU A 115 -21.09 19.44 -0.08
CA GLU A 115 -20.15 20.41 -0.64
C GLU A 115 -20.71 21.14 -1.88
#